data_AF-A0A662UST3-F1
#
_entry.id   AF-A0A662UST3-F1
#
_cell.length_a   1.000
_cell.length_b   1.000
_cell.length_c   1.000
_cell.angle_alpha   90.00
_cell.angle_beta   90.00
_cell.angle_gamma   90.00
#
_symmetry.space_group_name_H-M   'P 1'
#
loop_
_entity.id
_entity.type
_entity.pdbx_description
1 polymer ?
#
loop_
_entity_poly.entity_id
_entity_poly.type
_entity_poly.pdbx_seq_one_letter_code
_entity_poly.pdbx_strand_id
1 'polypeptide(L)'
;MGWIEVAELMYFNNPIETAVVASINLAVAMAVLGLIYYFIRPRSRRITEVYLAGEGEEIVSSISPSPLNLYWFFIKRFAKRIYDYLVGAMHTGNLMDWVSYMVSWYGLLILISVLAVIAYIVVR
;
A
#
# COMPACT_ATOMS: atom_id res chain seq x y z
N MET A 1 -11.06 21.61 -31.53
CA MET A 1 -10.21 21.27 -30.37
C MET A 1 -10.33 22.43 -29.39
N GLY A 2 -11.43 22.49 -28.64
CA GLY A 2 -11.76 23.69 -27.84
C GLY A 2 -13.03 23.54 -27.00
N TRP A 3 -13.99 22.72 -27.42
CA TRP A 3 -15.18 22.42 -26.61
C TRP A 3 -14.94 21.34 -25.54
N ILE A 4 -14.02 20.40 -25.80
CA ILE A 4 -13.67 19.31 -24.88
C ILE A 4 -12.82 19.86 -23.72
N GLU A 5 -11.81 20.69 -24.01
CA GLU A 5 -11.00 21.34 -22.97
C GLU A 5 -11.83 22.29 -22.09
N VAL A 6 -12.81 23.00 -22.67
CA VAL A 6 -13.73 23.84 -21.90
C VAL A 6 -14.70 23.01 -21.06
N ALA A 7 -15.14 21.85 -21.54
CA ALA A 7 -15.97 20.92 -20.76
C ALA A 7 -15.19 20.26 -19.61
N GLU A 8 -13.94 19.84 -19.84
CA GLU A 8 -13.05 19.34 -18.79
C GLU A 8 -12.75 20.44 -17.75
N LEU A 9 -12.43 21.67 -18.19
CA LEU A 9 -12.21 22.80 -17.30
C LEU A 9 -13.50 23.19 -16.54
N MET A 10 -14.68 23.06 -17.15
CA MET A 10 -15.96 23.37 -16.50
C MET A 10 -16.37 22.28 -15.50
N TYR A 11 -16.05 21.01 -15.77
CA TYR A 11 -16.17 19.88 -14.82
C TYR A 11 -15.29 20.09 -13.58
N PHE A 12 -14.05 20.56 -13.77
CA PHE A 12 -13.16 20.91 -12.65
C PHE A 12 -13.56 22.20 -11.91
N ASN A 13 -14.30 23.11 -12.55
CA ASN A 13 -14.71 24.40 -11.97
C ASN A 13 -16.05 24.38 -11.22
N ASN A 14 -16.83 23.29 -11.28
CA ASN A 14 -18.03 23.16 -10.46
C ASN A 14 -17.65 22.53 -9.11
N PRO A 15 -17.56 23.31 -8.01
CA PRO A 15 -17.07 22.81 -6.73
C PRO A 15 -17.94 21.67 -6.17
N ILE A 16 -19.22 21.62 -6.56
CA ILE A 16 -20.16 20.58 -6.12
C ILE A 16 -19.84 19.25 -6.81
N GLU A 17 -19.60 19.25 -8.12
CA GLU A 17 -19.28 18.02 -8.88
C GLU A 17 -17.92 17.46 -8.44
N THR A 18 -16.91 18.32 -8.29
CA THR A 18 -15.60 17.94 -7.76
C THR A 18 -15.71 17.36 -6.34
N ALA A 19 -16.54 17.94 -5.48
CA ALA A 19 -16.76 17.42 -4.12
C ALA A 19 -17.46 16.05 -4.14
N VAL A 20 -18.42 15.83 -5.04
CA VAL A 20 -19.11 14.54 -5.20
C VAL A 20 -18.13 13.46 -5.68
N VAL A 21 -17.33 13.75 -6.70
CA VAL A 21 -16.31 12.81 -7.22
C VAL A 21 -15.26 12.49 -6.16
N ALA A 22 -14.76 13.50 -5.44
CA ALA A 22 -13.82 13.29 -4.33
C ALA A 22 -14.42 12.42 -3.22
N SER A 23 -15.70 12.64 -2.88
CA SER A 23 -16.40 11.85 -1.86
C SER A 23 -16.59 10.39 -2.28
N ILE A 24 -16.94 10.14 -3.55
CA ILE A 24 -17.05 8.78 -4.09
C ILE A 24 -15.69 8.07 -4.04
N ASN A 25 -14.62 8.74 -4.49
CA ASN A 25 -13.27 8.18 -4.46
C ASN A 25 -12.81 7.86 -3.03
N LEU A 26 -13.12 8.74 -2.06
CA LEU A 26 -12.82 8.51 -0.67
C LEU A 26 -13.60 7.30 -0.10
N ALA A 27 -14.88 7.18 -0.46
CA ALA A 27 -15.70 6.03 -0.05
C ALA A 27 -15.16 4.71 -0.63
N VAL A 28 -14.73 4.71 -1.89
CA VAL A 28 -14.09 3.55 -2.54
C VAL A 28 -12.77 3.20 -1.86
N ALA A 29 -11.92 4.20 -1.59
CA ALA A 29 -10.65 4.00 -0.88
C ALA A 29 -10.88 3.39 0.52
N MET A 30 -11.88 3.90 1.25
CA MET A 30 -12.27 3.36 2.56
C MET A 30 -12.80 1.93 2.47
N ALA A 31 -13.58 1.60 1.44
CA ALA A 31 -14.06 0.24 1.22
C ALA A 31 -12.91 -0.74 0.95
N VAL A 32 -11.95 -0.35 0.11
CA VAL A 32 -10.74 -1.16 -0.18
C VAL A 32 -9.91 -1.38 1.09
N LEU A 33 -9.64 -0.32 1.86
CA LEU A 33 -8.93 -0.43 3.13
C LEU A 33 -9.68 -1.32 4.13
N GLY A 34 -11.01 -1.21 4.20
CA GLY A 34 -11.86 -2.07 5.02
C GLY A 34 -11.79 -3.54 4.60
N LEU A 35 -11.73 -3.81 3.29
CA LEU A 35 -11.60 -5.16 2.73
C LEU A 35 -10.23 -5.76 3.05
N ILE A 36 -9.16 -4.98 2.84
CA ILE A 36 -7.79 -5.35 3.22
C ILE A 36 -7.74 -5.68 4.72
N TYR A 37 -8.29 -4.81 5.57
CA TYR A 37 -8.38 -5.05 7.00
C TYR A 37 -9.17 -6.33 7.31
N TYR A 38 -10.30 -6.57 6.65
CA TYR A 38 -11.11 -7.76 6.85
C TYR A 38 -10.35 -9.06 6.54
N PHE A 39 -9.48 -9.06 5.52
CA PHE A 39 -8.64 -10.21 5.18
C PHE A 39 -7.41 -10.36 6.07
N ILE A 40 -6.80 -9.26 6.51
CA ILE A 40 -5.58 -9.28 7.34
C ILE A 40 -5.91 -9.44 8.83
N ARG A 41 -7.11 -9.06 9.28
CA ARG A 41 -7.44 -9.08 10.71
C ARG A 41 -7.28 -10.50 11.27
N PRO A 42 -6.62 -10.64 12.44
CA PRO A 42 -6.48 -11.95 13.08
C PRO A 42 -7.87 -12.54 13.38
N ARG A 43 -8.14 -13.77 12.93
CA ARG A 43 -9.41 -14.48 13.25
C ARG A 43 -9.49 -14.89 14.72
N SER A 44 -8.35 -15.05 15.39
CA SER A 44 -8.29 -15.25 16.84
C SER A 44 -7.73 -13.98 17.49
N ARG A 45 -8.50 -13.40 18.40
CA ARG A 45 -7.91 -12.53 19.42
C ARG A 45 -7.20 -13.47 20.39
N ARG A 46 -5.87 -13.52 20.33
CA ARG A 46 -5.10 -14.15 21.41
C ARG A 46 -5.36 -13.28 22.64
N ILE A 47 -6.20 -13.77 23.55
CA ILE A 47 -6.23 -13.30 24.93
C ILE A 47 -4.98 -13.92 25.55
N THR A 48 -3.82 -13.34 25.21
CA THR A 48 -2.62 -13.56 25.98
C THR A 48 -2.67 -12.52 27.08
N GLU A 49 -2.87 -12.98 28.31
CA GLU A 49 -2.46 -12.20 29.49
C GLU A 49 -1.06 -11.66 29.19
N VAL A 50 -0.89 -10.35 29.42
CA VAL A 50 0.36 -9.70 29.09
C VAL A 50 1.42 -10.30 30.01
N TYR A 51 2.45 -10.91 29.43
CA TYR A 51 3.54 -11.45 30.23
C TYR A 51 4.32 -10.30 30.87
N LEU A 52 4.00 -9.99 32.13
CA LEU A 52 4.63 -8.95 32.93
C LEU A 52 5.73 -9.55 33.83
N ALA A 53 6.51 -10.50 33.30
CA ALA A 53 7.58 -11.15 34.05
C ALA A 53 7.16 -11.75 35.42
N GLY A 54 5.89 -12.18 35.54
CA GLY A 54 5.32 -12.74 36.77
C GLY A 54 4.48 -11.78 37.62
N GLU A 55 4.36 -10.51 37.21
CA GLU A 55 3.51 -9.52 37.87
C GLU A 55 2.06 -9.54 37.36
N GLY A 56 1.12 -9.14 38.24
CA GLY A 56 -0.30 -9.04 37.89
C GLY A 56 -0.60 -7.81 37.02
N GLU A 57 -1.63 -7.90 36.18
CA GLU A 57 -2.03 -6.81 35.27
C GLU A 57 -2.47 -5.54 36.02
N GLU A 58 -2.82 -5.64 37.30
CA GLU A 58 -3.15 -4.52 38.18
C GLU A 58 -1.99 -3.54 38.45
N ILE A 59 -0.74 -3.96 38.20
CA ILE A 59 0.45 -3.14 38.46
C ILE A 59 0.74 -2.18 37.30
N VAL A 60 0.31 -2.52 36.08
CA VAL A 60 0.60 -1.73 34.87
C VAL A 60 -0.64 -0.95 34.43
N SER A 61 -0.58 0.37 34.56
CA SER A 61 -1.68 1.28 34.21
C SER A 61 -1.95 1.43 32.71
N SER A 62 -0.98 1.07 31.84
CA SER A 62 -1.18 1.07 30.40
C SER A 62 -0.27 0.06 29.69
N ILE A 63 -0.88 -0.93 29.04
CA ILE A 63 -0.18 -1.86 28.14
C ILE A 63 -0.12 -1.20 26.76
N SER A 64 0.85 -0.32 26.55
CA SER A 64 1.17 0.18 25.21
C SER A 64 2.58 -0.23 24.84
N PRO A 65 2.81 -0.90 23.69
CA PRO A 65 4.16 -1.16 23.23
C PRO A 65 4.88 0.16 23.03
N SER A 66 6.11 0.28 23.55
CA SER A 66 6.90 1.48 23.33
C SER A 66 7.09 1.71 21.82
N PRO A 67 7.14 2.96 21.35
CA PRO A 67 7.48 3.27 19.95
C PRO A 67 8.80 2.63 19.51
N LEU A 68 9.75 2.48 20.45
CA LEU A 68 11.02 1.79 20.23
C LEU A 68 10.82 0.30 19.88
N ASN A 69 9.90 -0.39 20.55
CA ASN A 69 9.59 -1.79 20.26
C ASN A 69 8.94 -1.94 18.87
N LEU A 70 8.06 -1.02 18.49
CA LEU A 70 7.47 -0.99 17.15
C LEU A 70 8.53 -0.74 16.07
N TYR A 71 9.45 0.21 16.32
CA TYR A 71 10.59 0.47 15.45
C TYR A 71 11.45 -0.80 15.26
N TRP A 72 11.85 -1.46 16.34
CA TRP A 72 12.67 -2.67 16.23
C TRP A 72 11.94 -3.84 15.58
N PHE A 73 10.63 -3.98 15.81
CA PHE A 73 9.81 -4.95 15.09
C PHE A 73 9.84 -4.68 13.59
N PHE A 74 9.62 -3.43 13.18
CA PHE A 74 9.67 -3.04 11.78
C PHE A 74 11.03 -3.36 11.14
N ILE A 75 12.12 -2.95 11.81
CA ILE A 75 13.48 -3.19 11.32
C ILE A 75 13.76 -4.70 11.13
N LYS A 76 13.46 -5.51 12.15
CA LYS A 76 13.75 -6.94 12.12
C LYS A 76 12.88 -7.72 11.13
N ARG A 77 11.61 -7.33 10.99
CA ARG A 77 10.62 -8.08 10.20
C ARG A 77 10.62 -7.65 8.73
N PHE A 78 10.75 -6.36 8.47
CA PHE A 78 10.60 -5.78 7.14
C PHE A 78 11.93 -5.26 6.59
N ALA A 79 12.58 -4.32 7.27
CA ALA A 79 13.76 -3.66 6.73
C ALA A 79 14.90 -4.65 6.44
N LYS A 80 15.15 -5.59 7.36
CA LYS A 80 16.16 -6.64 7.17
C LYS A 80 15.85 -7.51 5.94
N ARG A 81 14.60 -7.94 5.77
CA ARG A 81 14.21 -8.76 4.63
C ARG A 81 14.36 -8.02 3.30
N ILE A 82 14.01 -6.73 3.28
CA ILE A 82 14.19 -5.88 2.10
C ILE A 82 15.69 -5.75 1.79
N TYR A 83 16.50 -5.46 2.79
CA TYR A 83 17.95 -5.37 2.64
C TYR A 83 18.55 -6.67 2.10
N ASP A 84 18.23 -7.81 2.73
CA ASP A 84 18.73 -9.13 2.32
C ASP A 84 18.31 -9.46 0.87
N TYR A 85 17.12 -9.07 0.45
CA TYR A 85 16.67 -9.24 -0.94
C TYR A 85 17.40 -8.32 -1.91
N LEU A 86 17.47 -7.02 -1.62
CA LEU A 86 18.14 -6.04 -2.49
C LEU A 86 19.62 -6.36 -2.66
N VAL A 87 20.29 -6.77 -1.58
CA VAL A 87 21.73 -7.05 -1.62
C VAL A 87 22.00 -8.48 -2.08
N GLY A 88 21.32 -9.47 -1.49
CA GLY A 88 21.61 -10.88 -1.74
C GLY A 88 20.95 -11.46 -2.98
N ALA A 89 19.73 -11.03 -3.32
CA ALA A 89 18.96 -11.61 -4.42
C ALA A 89 18.97 -10.77 -5.70
N MET A 90 19.05 -9.44 -5.60
CA MET A 90 19.15 -8.58 -6.79
C MET A 90 20.58 -8.43 -7.31
N HIS A 91 21.59 -8.48 -6.45
CA HIS A 91 23.00 -8.31 -6.83
C HIS A 91 23.75 -9.65 -6.81
N THR A 92 23.21 -10.66 -7.49
CA THR A 92 23.85 -11.99 -7.59
C THR A 92 25.14 -11.99 -8.42
N GLY A 93 25.36 -10.95 -9.24
CA GLY A 93 26.49 -10.87 -10.17
C GLY A 93 26.33 -11.76 -11.42
N ASN A 94 25.22 -12.50 -11.52
CA ASN A 94 24.90 -13.31 -12.69
C ASN A 94 24.19 -12.46 -13.76
N LEU A 95 24.73 -12.47 -14.97
CA LEU A 95 24.16 -11.72 -16.10
C LEU A 95 22.75 -12.18 -16.48
N MET A 96 22.43 -13.47 -16.31
CA MET A 96 21.12 -14.01 -16.66
C MET A 96 20.00 -13.50 -15.74
N ASP A 97 20.31 -13.32 -14.45
CA ASP A 97 19.36 -12.77 -13.49
C ASP A 97 19.06 -11.29 -13.81
N TRP A 98 20.08 -10.55 -14.25
CA TRP A 98 19.92 -9.17 -14.72
C TRP A 98 19.04 -9.08 -15.97
N VAL A 99 19.27 -9.95 -16.97
CA VAL A 99 18.41 -9.99 -18.18
C VAL A 99 16.96 -10.32 -17.80
N SER A 100 16.77 -11.29 -16.91
CA SER A 100 15.44 -11.69 -16.44
C SER A 100 14.71 -10.54 -15.72
N TYR A 101 15.44 -9.78 -14.90
CA TYR A 101 14.92 -8.58 -14.26
C TYR A 101 14.53 -7.49 -15.28
N MET A 102 15.40 -7.23 -16.27
CA MET A 102 15.11 -6.24 -17.31
C MET A 102 13.88 -6.62 -18.14
N VAL A 103 13.77 -7.87 -18.57
CA VAL A 103 12.59 -8.38 -19.33
C VAL A 103 11.32 -8.24 -18.50
N SER A 104 11.38 -8.57 -17.20
CA SER A 104 10.23 -8.43 -16.30
C SER A 104 9.79 -6.97 -16.18
N TRP A 105 10.75 -6.04 -16.06
CA TRP A 105 10.44 -4.61 -16.01
C TRP A 105 9.84 -4.08 -17.31
N TYR A 106 10.40 -4.46 -18.46
CA TYR A 106 9.83 -4.10 -19.76
C TYR A 106 8.41 -4.64 -19.93
N GLY A 107 8.17 -5.89 -19.53
CA GLY A 107 6.83 -6.48 -19.55
C GLY A 107 5.83 -5.69 -18.70
N LEU A 108 6.23 -5.26 -17.49
CA LEU A 108 5.39 -4.45 -16.62
C LEU A 108 5.12 -3.05 -17.21
N LEU A 109 6.11 -2.41 -17.82
CA LEU A 109 5.93 -1.11 -18.49
C LEU A 109 5.00 -1.22 -19.70
N ILE A 110 5.10 -2.30 -20.48
CA ILE A 110 4.17 -2.56 -21.59
C ILE A 110 2.75 -2.74 -21.06
N LEU A 111 2.56 -3.50 -19.98
CA LEU A 111 1.25 -3.67 -19.36
C LEU A 111 0.66 -2.34 -18.90
N ILE A 112 1.46 -1.51 -18.22
CA ILE A 112 1.04 -0.16 -17.79
C ILE A 112 0.66 0.70 -18.98
N SER A 113 1.44 0.65 -20.07
CA SER A 113 1.17 1.39 -21.30
C SER A 113 -0.17 0.97 -21.92
N VAL A 114 -0.44 -0.33 -22.03
CA VAL A 114 -1.72 -0.84 -22.54
C VAL A 114 -2.88 -0.40 -21.66
N LEU A 115 -2.74 -0.48 -20.33
CA LEU A 115 -3.77 -0.02 -19.40
C LEU A 115 -4.01 1.49 -19.52
N ALA A 116 -2.97 2.29 -19.70
CA ALA A 116 -3.07 3.73 -19.91
C ALA A 116 -3.81 4.07 -21.21
N VAL A 117 -3.55 3.33 -22.29
CA VAL A 117 -4.28 3.48 -23.56
C VAL A 117 -5.75 3.12 -23.40
N ILE A 118 -6.07 2.00 -22.73
CA ILE A 118 -7.45 1.61 -22.44
C ILE A 118 -8.15 2.69 -21.61
N ALA A 119 -7.50 3.16 -20.55
CA ALA A 119 -8.04 4.22 -19.70
C ALA A 119 -8.29 5.51 -20.49
N TYR A 120 -7.35 5.90 -21.36
CA TYR A 120 -7.52 7.06 -22.26
C TYR A 120 -8.73 6.90 -23.18
N ILE A 121 -8.94 5.72 -23.76
CA ILE A 121 -10.09 5.44 -24.64
C ILE A 121 -11.40 5.45 -23.86
N VAL A 122 -11.42 4.99 -22.61
CA VAL A 122 -12.65 4.94 -21.78
C VAL A 122 -13.03 6.32 -21.24
N VAL A 123 -12.05 7.17 -20.92
CA VAL A 123 -12.28 8.52 -20.40
C VAL A 123 -12.68 9.49 -21.52
N ARG A 124 -12.21 9.24 -22.74
CA ARG A 124 -12.57 10.00 -23.94
C ARG A 124 -13.92 9.60 -24.51
#